data_AF-A0A4U4BPX1-F1
#
_entry.id   AF-A0A4U4BPX1-F1
#
_cell.length_a   1.000
_cell.length_b   1.000
_cell.length_c   1.000
_cell.angle_alpha   90.00
_cell.angle_beta   90.00
_cell.angle_gamma   90.00
#
_symmetry.space_group_name_H-M   'P 1'
#
loop_
_entity.id
_entity.type
_entity.pdbx_description
1 polymer ?
#
loop_
_entity_poly.entity_id
_entity_poly.type
_entity_poly.pdbx_seq_one_letter_code
_entity_poly.pdbx_strand_id
1 'polypeptide(L)'
;MKKIYKVLYPVGFQIFEVQDDYVVALPFVEEKPLENLVNEQSQFFNFSEQKWEEAVTQDYTKKLNLLENLANGLEVSNSELKQANEKLTAKAESLAQINSKTMLTSLQNTREIDAIKEQIGGAK
;
A
#
# COMPACT_ATOMS: atom_id res chain seq x y z
N MET A 1 7.59 31.17 44.80
CA MET A 1 8.13 30.23 43.81
C MET A 1 7.20 30.26 42.62
N LYS A 2 7.73 30.49 41.42
CA LYS A 2 6.97 30.55 40.16
C LYS A 2 7.37 29.40 39.24
N LYS A 3 6.43 29.02 38.36
CA LYS A 3 6.67 28.01 37.32
C LYS A 3 7.14 28.69 36.04
N ILE A 4 8.15 28.12 35.41
CA ILE A 4 8.64 28.52 34.09
C ILE A 4 8.69 27.30 33.17
N TYR A 5 8.56 27.53 31.88
CA TYR A 5 8.44 26.48 30.87
C TYR A 5 9.62 26.59 29.91
N LYS A 6 10.47 25.57 29.86
CA LYS A 6 11.51 25.47 28.86
C LYS A 6 10.88 25.03 27.54
N VAL A 7 10.97 25.86 26.52
CA VAL A 7 10.50 25.54 25.17
C VAL A 7 11.39 24.45 24.56
N LEU A 8 10.79 23.34 24.11
CA LEU A 8 11.47 22.32 23.33
C LEU A 8 11.22 22.58 21.85
N TYR A 9 12.27 22.58 21.05
CA TYR A 9 12.15 22.75 19.60
C TYR A 9 12.14 21.38 18.91
N PRO A 10 11.22 21.12 17.96
CA PRO A 10 10.18 22.04 17.46
C PRO A 10 8.88 22.06 18.29
N VAL A 11 8.65 21.07 19.15
CA VAL A 11 7.38 20.86 19.86
C VAL A 11 7.66 20.36 21.28
N GLY A 12 6.88 20.82 22.25
CA GLY A 12 6.89 20.38 23.65
C GLY A 12 7.49 21.39 24.62
N PHE A 13 7.47 21.01 25.90
CA PHE A 13 8.01 21.83 26.99
C PHE A 13 8.46 21.01 28.20
N GLN A 14 9.30 21.61 29.04
CA GLN A 14 9.62 21.09 30.38
C GLN A 14 9.28 22.13 31.45
N ILE A 15 8.72 21.68 32.57
CA ILE A 15 8.31 22.56 33.68
C ILE A 15 9.45 22.66 34.70
N PHE A 16 9.74 23.88 35.15
CA PHE A 16 10.68 24.16 36.23
C PHE A 16 10.05 25.08 37.27
N GLU A 17 10.45 24.92 38.52
CA GLU A 17 10.09 25.83 39.62
C GLU A 17 11.31 26.64 40.03
N VAL A 18 11.14 27.96 40.06
CA VAL A 18 12.20 28.92 40.38
C VAL A 18 11.69 29.93 41.41
N GLN A 19 12.61 30.70 42.00
CA GLN A 19 12.23 31.81 42.89
C GLN A 19 11.49 32.91 42.10
N ASP A 20 10.67 33.70 42.78
CA ASP A 20 9.79 34.67 42.13
C ASP A 20 10.57 35.80 41.45
N ASP A 21 11.75 36.12 41.98
CA ASP A 21 12.71 37.11 41.48
C ASP A 21 13.62 36.59 40.37
N TYR A 22 13.52 35.31 40.00
CA TYR A 22 14.32 34.74 38.93
C TYR A 22 14.01 35.43 37.59
N VAL A 23 15.05 35.92 36.92
CA VAL A 23 14.94 36.57 35.60
C VAL A 23 14.82 35.49 34.53
N VAL A 24 13.67 35.46 33.84
CA VAL A 24 13.40 34.48 32.78
C VAL A 24 14.02 34.93 31.47
N ALA A 25 14.73 34.02 30.82
CA ALA A 25 15.36 34.23 29.52
C ALA A 25 15.25 32.96 28.67
N LEU A 26 15.40 33.10 27.35
CA LEU A 26 15.38 31.97 26.43
C LEU A 26 16.39 30.88 26.85
N PRO A 27 16.01 29.59 26.78
CA PRO A 27 14.80 29.03 26.16
C PRO A 27 13.59 28.91 27.10
N PHE A 28 13.52 29.66 28.20
CA PHE A 28 12.41 29.62 29.16
C PHE A 28 11.39 30.74 28.90
N VAL A 29 10.13 30.43 29.16
CA VAL A 29 8.96 31.32 29.05
C VAL A 29 8.09 31.20 30.31
N GLU A 30 7.31 32.22 30.65
CA GLU A 30 6.42 32.22 31.84
C GLU A 30 4.97 31.86 31.49
N GLU A 31 4.64 32.00 30.21
CA GLU A 31 3.35 31.74 29.62
C GLU A 31 2.99 30.27 29.77
N LYS A 32 1.81 30.02 30.34
CA LYS A 32 1.34 28.67 30.63
C LYS A 32 1.01 27.91 29.33
N PRO A 33 1.49 26.67 29.16
CA PRO A 33 1.12 25.78 28.06
C PRO A 33 -0.40 25.57 27.96
N LEU A 34 -0.87 25.25 26.75
CA LEU A 34 -2.26 24.87 26.50
C LEU A 34 -2.65 23.64 27.32
N GLU A 35 -3.84 23.66 27.91
CA GLU A 35 -4.42 22.57 28.69
C GLU A 35 -5.50 21.83 27.88
N ASN A 36 -5.82 20.59 28.28
CA ASN A 36 -6.83 19.74 27.64
C ASN A 36 -6.51 19.25 26.22
N LEU A 37 -5.23 19.25 25.83
CA LEU A 37 -4.79 18.56 24.62
C LEU A 37 -4.79 17.03 24.82
N VAL A 38 -5.06 16.27 23.76
CA VAL A 38 -4.95 14.78 23.78
C VAL A 38 -3.53 14.35 24.19
N ASN A 39 -2.54 15.11 23.74
CA ASN A 39 -1.16 15.01 24.20
C ASN A 39 -0.71 16.41 24.60
N GLU A 40 -0.46 16.63 25.90
CA GLU A 40 -0.02 17.92 26.45
C GLU A 40 1.27 18.43 25.77
N GLN A 41 2.11 17.53 25.28
CA GLN A 41 3.34 17.91 24.58
C GLN A 41 3.12 18.33 23.13
N SER A 42 1.93 18.12 22.53
CA SER A 42 1.62 18.50 21.14
C SER A 42 1.37 20.00 20.99
N GLN A 43 2.33 20.83 21.37
CA GLN A 43 2.27 22.28 21.26
C GLN A 43 3.66 22.89 21.09
N PHE A 44 3.73 24.06 20.47
CA PHE A 44 4.97 24.81 20.32
C PHE A 44 4.76 26.25 20.80
N PHE A 45 5.84 26.92 21.17
CA PHE A 45 5.77 28.33 21.57
C PHE A 45 5.99 29.23 20.36
N ASN A 46 5.00 30.03 20.01
CA ASN A 46 5.12 31.05 18.97
C ASN A 46 5.75 32.31 19.57
N PHE A 47 7.06 32.50 19.31
CA PHE A 47 7.81 33.65 19.83
C PHE A 47 7.34 35.00 19.27
N SER A 48 6.69 35.03 18.11
CA SER A 48 6.16 36.29 17.54
C SER A 48 4.88 36.73 18.25
N GLU A 49 4.06 35.75 18.65
CA GLU A 49 2.76 35.95 19.29
C GLU A 49 2.81 35.81 20.82
N GLN A 50 3.96 35.43 21.38
CA GLN A 50 4.20 35.16 22.80
C GLN A 50 3.14 34.23 23.42
N LYS A 51 2.82 33.13 22.72
CA LYS A 51 1.79 32.18 23.17
C LYS A 51 2.09 30.75 22.73
N TRP A 52 1.49 29.80 23.44
CA TRP A 52 1.48 28.40 23.04
C TRP A 52 0.42 28.13 21.97
N GLU A 53 0.80 27.38 20.95
CA GLU A 53 -0.08 26.95 19.86
C GLU A 53 -0.06 25.43 19.75
N GLU A 54 -1.22 24.83 19.49
CA GLU A 54 -1.32 23.38 19.30
C GLU A 54 -0.55 22.96 18.04
N ALA A 55 0.30 21.96 18.18
CA ALA A 55 1.01 21.37 17.06
C ALA A 55 0.03 20.49 16.27
N VAL A 56 -0.48 21.02 15.16
CA VAL A 56 -1.29 20.25 14.21
C VAL A 56 -0.37 19.27 13.50
N THR A 57 -0.26 18.05 14.04
CA THR A 57 0.35 16.93 13.32
C THR A 57 -0.70 16.33 12.39
N GLN A 58 -0.33 16.08 11.13
CA GLN A 58 -1.24 15.41 10.20
C GLN A 58 -1.47 13.97 10.69
N ASP A 59 -2.74 13.61 10.95
CA ASP A 59 -3.13 12.23 11.22
C ASP A 59 -2.96 11.38 9.94
N TYR A 60 -1.83 10.69 9.83
CA TYR A 60 -1.53 9.80 8.71
C TYR A 60 -2.21 8.43 8.82
N THR A 61 -2.88 8.13 9.95
CA THR A 61 -3.50 6.81 10.19
C THR A 61 -4.52 6.48 9.11
N LYS A 62 -5.34 7.45 8.71
CA LYS A 62 -6.33 7.26 7.63
C LYS A 62 -5.68 6.95 6.28
N LYS A 63 -4.57 7.62 5.96
CA LYS A 63 -3.82 7.38 4.72
C LYS A 63 -3.13 6.01 4.74
N LEU A 64 -2.55 5.63 5.88
CA LEU A 64 -1.93 4.32 6.08
C LEU A 64 -2.98 3.20 5.94
N ASN A 65 -4.11 3.31 6.63
CA ASN A 65 -5.20 2.34 6.52
C ASN A 65 -5.73 2.21 5.08
N LEU A 66 -5.84 3.32 4.34
CA LEU A 66 -6.22 3.27 2.92
C LEU A 66 -5.18 2.54 2.07
N LEU A 67 -3.89 2.79 2.29
CA LEU A 67 -2.80 2.12 1.58
C LEU A 67 -2.78 0.62 1.88
N GLU A 68 -2.98 0.21 3.12
CA GLU A 68 -3.10 -1.21 3.51
C GLU A 68 -4.28 -1.89 2.83
N ASN A 69 -5.46 -1.24 2.82
CA ASN A 69 -6.64 -1.78 2.16
C ASN A 69 -6.44 -1.93 0.64
N LEU A 70 -5.81 -0.94 0.00
CA LEU A 70 -5.48 -1.00 -1.42
C LEU A 70 -4.46 -2.11 -1.72
N ALA A 71 -3.43 -2.26 -0.89
CA ALA A 71 -2.43 -3.31 -1.03
C ALA A 71 -3.07 -4.71 -0.93
N ASN A 72 -3.92 -4.93 0.06
CA ASN A 72 -4.65 -6.18 0.23
C ASN A 72 -5.55 -6.48 -0.97
N GLY A 73 -6.29 -5.47 -1.46
CA GLY A 73 -7.14 -5.62 -2.65
C GLY A 73 -6.34 -5.99 -3.91
N LEU A 74 -5.18 -5.34 -4.11
CA LEU A 74 -4.29 -5.64 -5.23
C LEU A 74 -3.69 -7.04 -5.14
N GLU A 75 -3.34 -7.51 -3.94
CA GLU A 75 -2.80 -8.85 -3.74
C GLU A 75 -3.83 -9.94 -4.11
N VAL A 76 -5.08 -9.76 -3.68
CA VAL A 76 -6.19 -10.65 -4.03
C VAL A 76 -6.40 -10.68 -5.55
N SER A 77 -6.58 -9.52 -6.19
CA SER A 77 -6.78 -9.47 -7.64
C SER A 77 -5.60 -10.04 -8.44
N ASN A 78 -4.36 -9.83 -7.99
CA ASN A 78 -3.18 -10.39 -8.65
C ASN A 78 -3.13 -11.92 -8.53
N SER A 79 -3.54 -12.48 -7.39
CA SER A 79 -3.66 -13.93 -7.19
C SER A 79 -4.70 -14.53 -8.14
N GLU A 80 -5.88 -13.91 -8.24
CA GLU A 80 -6.95 -14.33 -9.15
C GLU A 80 -6.50 -14.28 -10.63
N LEU A 81 -5.79 -13.22 -11.03
CA LEU A 81 -5.24 -13.10 -12.38
C LEU A 81 -4.21 -14.18 -12.69
N LYS A 82 -3.32 -14.50 -11.75
CA LYS A 82 -2.35 -15.59 -11.93
C LYS A 82 -3.05 -16.93 -12.15
N GLN A 83 -4.05 -17.25 -11.32
CA GLN A 83 -4.83 -18.49 -11.47
C GLN A 83 -5.59 -18.54 -12.79
N ALA A 84 -6.18 -17.41 -13.22
CA ALA A 84 -6.85 -17.34 -14.51
C ALA A 84 -5.86 -17.57 -15.67
N ASN A 85 -4.66 -17.00 -15.58
CA ASN A 85 -3.63 -17.16 -16.59
C ASN A 85 -3.08 -18.60 -16.67
N GLU A 86 -2.90 -19.26 -15.53
CA GLU A 86 -2.53 -20.69 -15.48
C GLU A 86 -3.60 -21.56 -16.16
N LYS A 87 -4.88 -21.32 -15.86
CA LYS A 87 -5.99 -22.03 -16.52
C LYS A 87 -6.03 -21.80 -18.02
N LEU A 88 -5.80 -20.56 -18.47
CA LEU A 88 -5.74 -20.24 -19.90
C LEU A 88 -4.56 -20.91 -20.59
N THR A 89 -3.40 -20.96 -19.93
CA THR A 89 -2.19 -21.64 -20.44
C THR A 89 -2.44 -23.13 -20.62
N ALA A 90 -2.98 -23.80 -19.59
CA ALA A 90 -3.34 -25.22 -19.67
C ALA A 90 -4.36 -25.51 -20.78
N LYS A 91 -5.34 -24.61 -20.98
CA LYS A 91 -6.33 -24.74 -22.06
C LYS A 91 -5.69 -24.57 -23.44
N ALA A 92 -4.77 -23.63 -23.59
CA ALA A 92 -4.04 -23.40 -24.84
C ALA A 92 -3.16 -24.62 -25.20
N GLU A 93 -2.45 -25.19 -24.23
CA GLU A 93 -1.67 -26.42 -24.42
C GLU A 93 -2.55 -27.61 -24.82
N SER A 94 -3.68 -27.80 -24.13
CA SER A 94 -4.66 -28.83 -24.46
C SER A 94 -5.19 -28.70 -25.90
N LEU A 95 -5.53 -27.47 -26.32
CA LEU A 95 -5.97 -27.20 -27.69
C LEU A 95 -4.86 -27.47 -28.72
N ALA A 96 -3.60 -27.11 -28.42
CA ALA A 96 -2.48 -27.40 -29.30
C ALA A 96 -2.26 -28.92 -29.48
N GLN A 97 -2.39 -29.69 -28.40
CA GLN A 97 -2.33 -31.16 -28.45
C GLN A 97 -3.48 -31.75 -29.27
N ILE A 98 -4.72 -31.30 -29.03
CA ILE A 98 -5.90 -31.74 -29.80
C ILE A 98 -5.71 -31.43 -31.28
N ASN A 99 -5.29 -30.22 -31.63
CA ASN A 99 -5.05 -29.83 -33.01
C ASN A 99 -4.00 -30.71 -33.69
N SER A 100 -2.89 -30.98 -32.99
CA SER A 100 -1.84 -31.87 -33.49
C SER A 100 -2.35 -33.29 -33.74
N LYS A 101 -3.14 -33.83 -32.79
CA LYS A 101 -3.75 -35.16 -32.91
C LYS A 101 -4.74 -35.22 -34.08
N THR A 102 -5.61 -34.21 -34.21
CA THR A 102 -6.58 -34.11 -35.31
C THR A 102 -5.89 -34.04 -36.67
N MET A 103 -4.80 -33.26 -36.79
CA MET A 103 -4.02 -33.18 -38.02
C MET A 103 -3.40 -34.54 -38.37
N LEU A 104 -2.82 -35.25 -37.39
CA LEU A 104 -2.26 -36.58 -37.59
C LEU A 104 -3.33 -37.58 -38.06
N THR A 105 -4.48 -37.62 -37.38
CA THR A 105 -5.60 -38.50 -37.76
C THR A 105 -6.15 -38.14 -39.14
N SER A 106 -6.25 -36.86 -39.48
CA SER A 106 -6.67 -36.43 -40.82
C SER A 106 -5.70 -36.94 -41.90
N LEU A 107 -4.39 -36.85 -41.66
CA LEU A 107 -3.37 -37.36 -42.59
C LEU A 107 -3.44 -38.88 -42.73
N GLN A 108 -3.68 -39.61 -41.63
CA GLN A 108 -3.87 -41.06 -41.65
C GLN A 108 -5.11 -41.43 -42.47
N ASN A 109 -6.25 -40.78 -42.22
CA ASN A 109 -7.48 -41.00 -42.97
C ASN A 109 -7.30 -40.72 -44.47
N THR A 110 -6.59 -39.65 -44.84
CA THR A 110 -6.29 -39.36 -46.26
C THR A 110 -5.51 -40.50 -46.90
N ARG A 111 -4.46 -41.01 -46.23
CA ARG A 111 -3.67 -42.14 -46.73
C ARG A 111 -4.49 -43.42 -46.86
N GLU A 112 -5.34 -43.72 -45.88
CA GLU A 112 -6.23 -44.88 -45.93
C GLU A 112 -7.24 -44.78 -47.08
N ILE A 113 -7.82 -43.59 -47.30
CA ILE A 113 -8.72 -43.34 -48.42
C ILE A 113 -8.00 -43.56 -49.76
N ASP A 114 -6.77 -43.06 -49.91
CA ASP A 114 -6.01 -43.24 -51.14
C ASP A 114 -5.64 -44.71 -51.38
N ALA A 115 -5.23 -45.45 -50.35
CA ALA A 115 -4.98 -46.88 -50.44
C ALA A 115 -6.25 -47.68 -50.83
N ILE A 116 -7.42 -47.33 -50.28
CA ILE A 116 -8.69 -47.97 -50.65
C ILE A 116 -9.03 -47.69 -52.10
N LYS A 117 -8.86 -46.44 -52.58
CA LYS A 117 -9.10 -46.06 -53.99
C LYS A 117 -8.24 -46.87 -54.96
N GLU A 118 -6.98 -47.12 -54.61
CA GLU A 118 -6.10 -47.99 -55.41
C GLU A 118 -6.61 -49.43 -55.44
N GLN A 119 -7.03 -49.99 -54.30
CA GLN A 119 -7.51 -51.38 -54.20
C GLN A 119 -8.81 -51.65 -54.96
N ILE A 120 -9.73 -50.67 -55.01
CA ILE A 120 -11.00 -50.81 -55.73
C ILE A 120 -10.89 -50.47 -57.23
N GLY A 121 -9.67 -50.26 -57.74
CA GLY A 121 -9.41 -49.97 -59.15
C GLY A 121 -9.91 -48.59 -59.58
N GLY A 122 -9.69 -47.58 -58.74
CA GLY A 122 -10.19 -46.20 -58.86
C GLY A 122 -10.42 -45.73 -60.30
N ALA A 123 -11.65 -45.25 -60.54
CA ALA A 123 -12.18 -44.87 -61.85
C ALA A 123 -11.12 -44.23 -62.77
N LYS A 124 -10.80 -44.93 -63.86
CA LYS A 124 -10.25 -44.31 -65.07
C LYS A 124 -11.32 -43.45 -65.74
#